data_AF-A0A3G8M9X6-F1
#
_entry.id   AF-A0A3G8M9X6-F1
#
_cell.length_a   1.000
_cell.length_b   1.000
_cell.length_c   1.000
_cell.angle_alpha   90.00
_cell.angle_beta   90.00
_cell.angle_gamma   90.00
#
_symmetry.space_group_name_H-M   'P 1'
#
loop_
_entity.id
_entity.type
_entity.pdbx_description
1 polymer ?
#
loop_
_entity_poly.entity_id
_entity_poly.type
_entity_poly.pdbx_seq_one_letter_code
_entity_poly.pdbx_strand_id
1 'polypeptide(L)'
;MQTAFCGSLEVSARGQEAGKTKFGAWELHCETPAGERSEQCVLTQMVRAEDAANVNLRVMILKPRELKGGVLRIVAPMNVFLPNGVSLKIDQTDIGRVGFVRCAPSGCIADAPIEDKLLDQLEQAPNDVNRFGIPESANI
;
A
#
# COMPACT_ATOMS: atom_id res chain seq x y z
N MET A 1 49.28 -25.09 31.54
CA MET A 1 48.07 -24.27 31.31
C MET A 1 47.97 -24.04 29.82
N GLN A 2 47.12 -24.80 29.13
CA GLN A 2 47.01 -24.80 27.67
C GLN A 2 45.55 -24.53 27.29
N THR A 3 45.41 -23.71 26.26
CA THR A 3 44.24 -22.95 25.77
C THR A 3 43.10 -23.80 25.22
N ALA A 4 41.86 -23.29 25.32
CA ALA A 4 40.75 -23.69 24.46
C ALA A 4 39.90 -22.46 24.08
N PHE A 5 40.00 -22.07 22.81
CA PHE A 5 39.11 -21.13 22.11
C PHE A 5 37.81 -21.89 21.77
N CYS A 6 36.64 -21.38 22.16
CA CYS A 6 35.37 -21.84 21.60
C CYS A 6 34.73 -20.67 20.84
N GLY A 7 34.95 -20.67 19.52
CA GLY A 7 34.27 -19.78 18.60
C GLY A 7 32.79 -20.13 18.52
N SER A 8 31.92 -19.15 18.73
CA SER A 8 30.49 -19.29 18.46
C SER A 8 30.19 -18.71 17.08
N LEU A 9 29.53 -19.55 16.29
CA LEU A 9 29.13 -19.34 14.91
C LEU A 9 28.25 -18.09 14.78
N GLU A 10 28.67 -17.11 13.99
CA GLU A 10 27.78 -16.09 13.46
C GLU A 10 26.83 -16.75 12.45
N VAL A 11 25.62 -17.09 12.89
CA VAL A 11 24.52 -17.37 11.98
C VAL A 11 24.16 -16.06 11.29
N SER A 12 24.75 -15.85 10.12
CA SER A 12 24.21 -14.90 9.15
C SER A 12 22.85 -15.42 8.72
N ALA A 13 21.80 -14.95 9.40
CA ALA A 13 20.44 -15.02 8.88
C ALA A 13 20.40 -14.18 7.60
N ARG A 14 20.69 -14.82 6.46
CA ARG A 14 20.22 -14.32 5.16
C ARG A 14 18.70 -14.49 5.18
N GLY A 15 18.02 -13.52 5.77
CA GLY A 15 16.63 -13.25 5.42
C GLY A 15 16.64 -12.89 3.93
N GLN A 16 16.44 -13.88 3.08
CA GLN A 16 15.94 -13.60 1.75
C GLN A 16 14.58 -12.94 2.01
N GLU A 17 14.44 -11.66 1.64
CA GLU A 17 13.14 -10.98 1.64
C GLU A 17 12.24 -11.72 0.65
N ALA A 18 11.59 -12.78 1.13
CA ALA A 18 10.58 -13.50 0.38
C ALA A 18 9.43 -12.51 0.12
N GLY A 19 9.12 -12.29 -1.16
CA GLY A 19 7.83 -11.72 -1.56
C GLY A 19 7.79 -10.24 -1.94
N LYS A 20 8.90 -9.49 -1.94
CA LYS A 20 8.91 -8.09 -2.42
C LYS A 20 9.22 -8.03 -3.92
N THR A 21 8.21 -7.72 -4.74
CA THR A 21 8.37 -7.46 -6.18
C THR A 21 7.98 -6.02 -6.50
N LYS A 22 8.78 -5.30 -7.28
CA LYS A 22 8.53 -3.90 -7.61
C LYS A 22 8.08 -3.73 -9.06
N PHE A 23 7.01 -2.97 -9.27
CA PHE A 23 6.43 -2.61 -10.56
C PHE A 23 6.29 -1.08 -10.65
N GLY A 24 7.33 -0.39 -11.14
CA GLY A 24 7.35 1.07 -11.19
C GLY A 24 7.19 1.69 -9.80
N ALA A 25 6.07 2.39 -9.58
CA ALA A 25 5.70 3.01 -8.31
C ALA A 25 5.02 2.05 -7.31
N TRP A 26 4.76 0.80 -7.70
CA TRP A 26 4.11 -0.22 -6.88
C TRP A 26 5.09 -1.23 -6.31
N GLU A 27 4.82 -1.66 -5.09
CA GLU A 27 5.55 -2.71 -4.39
C GLU A 27 4.54 -3.79 -3.98
N LEU A 28 4.65 -4.95 -4.60
CA LEU A 28 3.91 -6.16 -4.22
C LEU A 28 4.66 -6.81 -3.06
N HIS A 29 3.96 -7.01 -1.96
CA HIS A 29 4.47 -7.72 -0.80
C HIS A 29 3.53 -8.87 -0.48
N CYS A 30 4.05 -10.09 -0.50
CA CYS A 30 3.27 -11.28 -0.20
C CYS A 30 3.83 -12.00 1.03
N GLU A 31 2.93 -12.36 1.95
CA GLU A 31 3.27 -13.09 3.17
C GLU A 31 2.35 -14.29 3.33
N THR A 32 2.84 -15.36 3.95
CA THR A 32 1.98 -16.48 4.41
C THR A 32 1.93 -16.43 5.93
N PRO A 33 0.82 -15.94 6.53
CA PRO A 33 0.67 -15.89 7.98
C PRO A 33 0.83 -17.26 8.64
N ALA A 34 1.37 -17.30 9.85
CA ALA A 34 1.56 -18.54 10.59
C ALA A 34 0.21 -19.26 10.82
N GLY A 35 0.12 -20.50 10.36
CA GLY A 35 -1.11 -21.31 10.46
C GLY A 35 -2.07 -21.14 9.28
N GLU A 36 -1.79 -20.26 8.33
CA GLU A 36 -2.57 -20.12 7.09
C GLU A 36 -1.86 -20.82 5.92
N ARG A 37 -2.63 -21.49 5.05
CA ARG A 37 -2.08 -22.22 3.90
C ARG A 37 -1.99 -21.39 2.62
N SER A 38 -2.58 -20.20 2.60
CA SER A 38 -2.46 -19.31 1.45
C SER A 38 -1.62 -18.10 1.79
N GLU A 39 -0.94 -17.66 0.76
CA GLU A 39 -0.30 -16.37 0.68
C GLU A 39 -1.35 -15.24 0.65
N GLN A 40 -1.05 -14.15 1.34
CA GLN A 40 -1.77 -12.89 1.30
C GLN A 40 -0.84 -11.85 0.66
N CYS A 41 -1.26 -11.31 -0.47
CA CYS A 41 -0.52 -10.29 -1.19
C CYS A 41 -1.14 -8.92 -1.01
N VAL A 42 -0.29 -7.91 -0.83
CA VAL A 42 -0.67 -6.50 -0.76
C VAL A 42 0.17 -5.74 -1.76
N LEU A 43 -0.50 -5.04 -2.69
CA LEU A 43 0.17 -4.14 -3.63
C LEU A 43 0.13 -2.73 -3.03
N THR A 44 1.29 -2.15 -2.73
CA THR A 44 1.42 -0.89 -2.01
C THR A 44 2.05 0.19 -2.89
N GLN A 45 1.54 1.41 -2.80
CA GLN A 45 2.13 2.60 -3.41
C GLN A 45 2.11 3.76 -2.40
N MET A 46 3.19 4.52 -2.38
CA MET A 46 3.26 5.77 -1.62
C MET A 46 2.90 6.93 -2.54
N VAL A 47 1.88 7.69 -2.14
CA VAL A 47 1.38 8.86 -2.88
C VAL A 47 1.75 10.11 -2.10
N ARG A 48 2.36 11.06 -2.78
CA ARG A 48 2.64 12.40 -2.24
C ARG A 48 1.64 13.37 -2.81
N ALA A 49 1.10 14.25 -1.98
CA ALA A 49 0.37 15.40 -2.50
C ALA A 49 1.37 16.35 -3.17
N GLU A 50 1.04 16.86 -4.36
CA GLU A 50 1.91 17.80 -5.10
C GLU A 50 1.98 19.15 -4.38
N ASP A 51 0.85 19.61 -3.84
CA ASP A 51 0.73 20.93 -3.20
C ASP A 51 0.97 20.92 -1.69
N ALA A 52 1.07 19.73 -1.09
CA ALA A 52 1.32 19.56 0.33
C ALA A 52 2.43 18.54 0.55
N ALA A 53 3.67 19.02 0.47
CA ALA A 53 4.88 18.21 0.62
C ALA A 53 4.94 17.36 1.92
N ASN A 54 4.14 17.72 2.93
CA ASN A 54 4.07 17.02 4.22
C ASN A 54 3.05 15.87 4.25
N VAL A 55 2.24 15.70 3.20
CA VAL A 55 1.20 14.66 3.12
C VAL A 55 1.71 13.50 2.27
N ASN A 56 1.97 12.39 2.95
CA ASN A 56 2.30 11.11 2.32
C ASN A 56 1.20 10.10 2.65
N LEU A 57 0.42 9.71 1.64
CA LEU A 57 -0.58 8.66 1.77
C LEU A 57 0.01 7.32 1.35
N ARG A 58 -0.45 6.25 1.99
CA ARG A 58 -0.17 4.88 1.57
C ARG A 58 -1.42 4.29 0.95
N VAL A 59 -1.35 3.97 -0.34
CA VAL A 59 -2.42 3.30 -1.07
C VAL A 59 -2.08 1.82 -1.18
N MET A 60 -3.03 0.96 -0.84
CA MET A 60 -2.85 -0.48 -0.81
C MET A 60 -4.02 -1.15 -1.53
N ILE A 61 -3.73 -2.12 -2.38
CA ILE A 61 -4.71 -3.04 -2.93
C ILE A 61 -4.56 -4.36 -2.18
N LEU A 62 -5.62 -4.73 -1.46
CA LEU A 62 -5.73 -6.00 -0.78
C LEU A 62 -6.68 -6.90 -1.57
N LYS A 63 -6.37 -8.18 -1.71
CA LYS A 63 -7.29 -9.16 -2.31
C LYS A 63 -7.73 -10.16 -1.24
N PRO A 64 -8.82 -9.90 -0.50
CA PRO A 64 -9.44 -10.90 0.36
C PRO A 64 -9.91 -12.09 -0.49
N ARG A 65 -9.96 -13.29 0.10
CA ARG A 65 -10.44 -14.48 -0.61
C ARG A 65 -11.91 -14.36 -0.99
N GLU A 66 -12.64 -13.54 -0.25
CA GLU A 66 -14.10 -13.39 -0.30
C GLU A 66 -14.53 -12.35 -1.34
N LEU A 67 -13.64 -11.44 -1.75
CA LEU A 67 -13.95 -10.34 -2.65
C LEU A 67 -13.22 -10.51 -3.98
N LYS A 68 -13.99 -10.73 -5.06
CA LYS A 68 -13.45 -10.93 -6.41
C LYS A 68 -12.57 -9.77 -6.87
N GLY A 69 -13.01 -8.53 -6.62
CA GLY A 69 -12.34 -7.30 -7.05
C GLY A 69 -11.24 -6.80 -6.10
N GLY A 70 -11.21 -7.26 -4.85
CA GLY A 70 -10.31 -6.72 -3.82
C GLY A 70 -10.83 -5.44 -3.17
N VAL A 71 -9.99 -4.86 -2.30
CA VAL A 71 -10.25 -3.66 -1.50
C VAL A 71 -9.11 -2.68 -1.70
N LEU A 72 -9.45 -1.46 -2.07
CA LEU A 72 -8.53 -0.34 -2.06
C LEU A 72 -8.54 0.30 -0.68
N ARG A 73 -7.37 0.36 -0.05
CA ARG A 73 -7.17 0.95 1.26
C ARG A 73 -6.20 2.11 1.16
N ILE A 74 -6.62 3.28 1.62
CA ILE A 74 -5.80 4.47 1.75
C ILE A 74 -5.55 4.69 3.23
N VAL A 75 -4.28 4.85 3.61
CA VAL A 75 -3.88 5.21 4.97
C VAL A 75 -3.24 6.59 4.95
N ALA A 76 -3.86 7.51 5.69
CA ALA A 76 -3.35 8.83 5.96
C ALA A 76 -2.76 8.92 7.37
N PRO A 77 -1.65 9.62 7.59
CA PRO A 77 -1.10 9.81 8.93
C PRO A 77 -2.03 10.66 9.81
N MET A 78 -1.86 10.58 11.14
CA MET A 78 -2.79 11.23 12.09
C MET A 78 -2.73 12.78 12.10
N ASN A 79 -1.77 13.37 11.41
CA ASN A 79 -1.52 14.81 11.38
C ASN A 79 -2.13 15.52 10.15
N VAL A 80 -3.00 14.86 9.38
CA VAL A 80 -3.66 15.48 8.21
C VAL A 80 -5.15 15.64 8.44
N PHE A 81 -5.69 16.78 8.01
CA PHE A 81 -7.09 17.11 8.12
C PHE A 81 -7.75 16.95 6.75
N LEU A 82 -8.47 15.85 6.55
CA LEU A 82 -9.12 15.53 5.26
C LEU A 82 -10.64 15.38 5.47
N PRO A 83 -11.36 16.47 5.79
CA PRO A 83 -12.78 16.43 6.15
C PRO A 83 -13.67 15.96 4.98
N ASN A 84 -13.20 16.16 3.75
CA ASN A 84 -13.87 15.73 2.52
C ASN A 84 -13.36 14.37 2.01
N GLY A 85 -12.53 13.65 2.77
CA GLY A 85 -11.90 12.41 2.32
C GLY A 85 -10.80 12.63 1.27
N VAL A 86 -10.40 11.55 0.61
CA VAL A 86 -9.39 11.57 -0.46
C VAL A 86 -10.08 11.29 -1.77
N SER A 87 -9.79 12.12 -2.77
CA SER A 87 -10.17 11.80 -4.14
C SER A 87 -8.99 11.14 -4.82
N LEU A 88 -9.23 10.09 -5.58
CA LEU A 88 -8.20 9.30 -6.22
C LEU A 88 -8.27 9.50 -7.72
N LYS A 89 -7.12 9.76 -8.33
CA LYS A 89 -6.98 9.83 -9.78
C LYS A 89 -5.98 8.78 -10.27
N ILE A 90 -6.30 8.11 -11.36
CA ILE A 90 -5.31 7.45 -12.22
C ILE A 90 -5.20 8.34 -13.46
N ASP A 91 -3.99 8.81 -13.73
CA ASP A 91 -3.71 9.84 -14.73
C ASP A 91 -4.52 11.12 -14.48
N GLN A 92 -5.48 11.39 -15.36
CA GLN A 92 -6.40 12.53 -15.25
C GLN A 92 -7.84 12.10 -15.00
N THR A 93 -8.08 10.80 -14.84
CA THR A 93 -9.42 10.27 -14.60
C THR A 93 -9.69 10.24 -13.10
N ASP A 94 -10.71 10.98 -12.67
CA ASP A 94 -11.24 10.91 -11.31
C ASP A 94 -11.99 9.59 -11.12
N ILE A 95 -11.53 8.80 -10.16
CA ILE A 95 -12.08 7.47 -9.83
C ILE A 95 -13.08 7.59 -8.69
N GLY A 96 -13.20 8.78 -8.10
CA GLY A 96 -14.11 9.09 -7.04
C GLY A 96 -13.40 9.41 -5.74
N ARG A 97 -14.23 9.58 -4.72
CA ARG A 97 -13.85 10.08 -3.41
C ARG A 97 -14.18 9.05 -2.35
N VAL A 98 -13.19 8.74 -1.53
CA VAL A 98 -13.32 7.80 -0.41
C VAL A 98 -13.16 8.56 0.90
N GLY A 99 -14.14 8.41 1.78
CA GLY A 99 -14.11 8.98 3.12
C GLY A 99 -13.27 8.13 4.07
N PHE A 100 -12.58 8.77 5.01
CA PHE A 100 -11.94 8.06 6.12
C PHE A 100 -12.99 7.56 7.10
N VAL A 101 -13.04 6.25 7.30
CA VAL A 101 -14.08 5.59 8.11
C VAL A 101 -13.63 5.34 9.54
N ARG A 102 -12.33 5.14 9.77
CA ARG A 102 -11.76 4.86 11.09
C ARG A 102 -10.30 5.28 11.18
N CYS A 103 -9.82 5.58 12.37
CA CYS A 103 -8.39 5.77 12.61
C CYS A 103 -7.83 4.66 13.51
N ALA A 104 -6.60 4.26 13.20
CA ALA A 104 -5.81 3.27 13.92
C ALA A 104 -4.44 3.90 14.26
N PRO A 105 -3.60 3.26 15.10
CA PRO A 105 -2.26 3.78 15.39
C PRO A 105 -1.38 3.98 14.14
N SER A 106 -1.66 3.24 13.06
CA SER A 106 -0.98 3.37 11.77
C SER A 106 -1.45 4.57 10.92
N GLY A 107 -2.59 5.19 11.28
CA GLY A 107 -3.20 6.28 10.53
C GLY A 107 -4.72 6.17 10.41
N CYS A 108 -5.33 7.16 9.76
CA CYS A 108 -6.72 7.12 9.36
C CYS A 108 -6.89 6.35 8.06
N ILE A 109 -7.92 5.50 8.01
CA ILE A 109 -8.13 4.48 6.99
C ILE A 109 -9.40 4.80 6.20
N ALA A 110 -9.26 4.85 4.88
CA ALA A 110 -10.33 4.93 3.91
C ALA A 110 -10.33 3.63 3.09
N ASP A 111 -11.42 2.87 3.14
CA ASP A 111 -11.57 1.61 2.42
C ASP A 111 -12.68 1.75 1.37
N ALA A 112 -12.40 1.29 0.15
CA ALA A 112 -13.38 1.19 -0.92
C ALA A 112 -13.27 -0.17 -1.62
N PRO A 113 -14.40 -0.78 -2.01
CA PRO A 113 -14.36 -1.93 -2.90
C PRO A 113 -13.79 -1.50 -4.24
N ILE A 114 -13.00 -2.37 -4.86
CA ILE A 114 -12.51 -2.14 -6.21
C ILE A 114 -13.56 -2.63 -7.20
N GLU A 115 -14.05 -1.72 -8.04
CA GLU A 115 -14.94 -2.04 -9.15
C GLU A 115 -14.14 -2.57 -10.35
N ASP A 116 -14.75 -3.43 -11.16
CA ASP A 116 -14.08 -4.05 -12.32
C ASP A 116 -13.48 -2.99 -13.27
N LYS A 117 -14.15 -1.85 -13.43
CA LYS A 117 -13.65 -0.71 -14.22
C LYS A 117 -12.32 -0.15 -13.70
N LEU A 118 -12.13 -0.11 -12.38
CA LEU A 118 -10.89 0.34 -11.76
C LEU A 118 -9.76 -0.69 -11.97
N LEU A 119 -10.08 -1.99 -11.91
CA LEU A 119 -9.13 -3.05 -12.24
C LEU A 119 -8.68 -2.95 -13.69
N ASP A 120 -9.63 -2.81 -14.62
CA ASP A 120 -9.33 -2.68 -16.05
C ASP A 120 -8.41 -1.48 -16.31
N GLN A 121 -8.65 -0.34 -15.63
CA GLN A 121 -7.80 0.84 -15.74
C GLN A 121 -6.39 0.61 -15.19
N LEU A 122 -6.28 -0.06 -14.04
CA LEU A 122 -4.98 -0.42 -13.45
C LEU A 122 -4.22 -1.44 -14.30
N GLU A 123 -4.90 -2.35 -15.00
CA GLU A 123 -4.26 -3.33 -15.89
C GLU A 123 -3.83 -2.73 -17.23
N GLN A 124 -4.58 -1.77 -17.77
CA GLN A 124 -4.33 -1.17 -19.08
C GLN A 124 -3.26 -0.07 -19.05
N ALA A 125 -3.11 0.63 -17.93
CA ALA A 125 -2.17 1.73 -17.84
C ALA A 125 -0.71 1.23 -17.75
N PRO A 126 0.24 1.91 -18.41
CA PRO A 126 1.66 1.57 -18.32
C PRO A 126 2.15 1.59 -16.86
N ASN A 127 3.08 0.68 -16.52
CA ASN A 127 3.63 0.54 -15.15
C ASN A 127 4.20 1.86 -14.56
N ASP A 128 4.61 2.79 -15.42
CA ASP A 128 5.19 4.08 -15.04
C ASP A 128 4.13 5.17 -14.79
N VAL A 129 2.87 4.89 -15.15
CA VAL A 129 1.77 5.85 -15.31
C VAL A 129 0.62 5.55 -14.33
N ASN A 130 0.54 4.32 -13.79
CA ASN A 130 -0.38 3.91 -12.72
C ASN A 130 -0.04 4.50 -11.33
N ARG A 131 0.00 5.82 -11.20
CA ARG A 131 0.21 6.51 -9.93
C ARG A 131 -1.08 7.13 -9.46
N PHE A 132 -1.56 6.70 -8.29
CA PHE A 132 -2.63 7.39 -7.61
C PHE A 132 -2.17 8.81 -7.26
N GLY A 133 -2.95 9.80 -7.66
CA GLY A 133 -2.76 11.21 -7.31
C GLY A 133 -3.82 11.69 -6.33
N ILE A 134 -3.46 12.66 -5.49
CA ILE A 134 -4.39 13.44 -4.67
C ILE A 134 -4.64 14.74 -5.43
N PRO A 135 -5.89 15.11 -5.79
CA PRO A 135 -6.13 16.36 -6.47
C PRO A 135 -5.91 17.57 -5.54
N GLU A 136 -5.38 18.64 -6.13
CA GLU A 136 -5.15 19.97 -5.53
C GLU A 136 -6.37 20.51 -4.76
N SER A 137 -7.60 20.19 -5.19
CA SER A 137 -8.84 20.64 -4.55
C SER A 137 -9.22 19.90 -3.26
N ALA A 138 -8.48 18.85 -2.89
CA ALA A 138 -8.62 18.26 -1.57
C ALA A 138 -8.01 19.24 -0.57
N ASN A 139 -8.79 20.21 -0.09
CA ASN A 139 -8.35 21.16 0.95
C ASN A 139 -7.68 20.39 2.11
N ILE A 140 -6.35 20.43 2.13
CA ILE A 140 -5.48 19.99 3.23
C ILE A 140 -5.43 21.10 4.27
#